data_AF-A0A7X7DLM9-F1
#
_entry.id   AF-A0A7X7DLM9-F1
#
_cell.length_a   1.000
_cell.length_b   1.000
_cell.length_c   1.000
_cell.angle_alpha   90.00
_cell.angle_beta   90.00
_cell.angle_gamma   90.00
#
_symmetry.space_group_name_H-M   'P 1'
#
loop_
_entity.id
_entity.type
_entity.pdbx_description
1 polymer ?
#
loop_
_entity_poly.entity_id
_entity_poly.type
_entity_poly.pdbx_seq_one_letter_code
_entity_poly.pdbx_strand_id
1 'polypeptide(L)' 'MFYRIENGNARIFHESGEMVTRIDANVYPIDSSLSARYEHPEGIVLTVEDAEKLGIEAE' A
#
# COMPACT_ATOMS: atom_id res chain seq x y z
N MET A 1 8.95 -3.99 -3.54
CA MET A 1 8.06 -3.07 -2.80
C MET A 1 8.13 -3.48 -1.35
N PHE A 2 8.12 -2.52 -0.44
CA PHE A 2 8.06 -2.80 0.99
C PHE A 2 7.01 -1.91 1.64
N TYR A 3 6.61 -2.23 2.85
CA TYR A 3 5.74 -1.36 3.64
C TYR A 3 6.40 -0.93 4.94
N ARG A 4 6.00 0.25 5.42
CA ARG A 4 6.31 0.72 6.77
C ARG A 4 5.01 0.86 7.55
N ILE A 5 5.08 0.54 8.84
CA ILE A 5 3.91 0.67 9.73
C ILE A 5 3.76 2.14 10.13
N GLU A 6 2.61 2.72 9.79
CA GLU A 6 2.20 4.08 10.16
C GLU A 6 0.80 4.02 10.79
N ASN A 7 0.68 4.41 12.06
CA ASN A 7 -0.58 4.34 12.82
C ASN A 7 -1.26 2.96 12.82
N GLY A 8 -0.47 1.87 12.76
CA GLY A 8 -0.96 0.50 12.72
C GLY A 8 -1.33 -0.01 11.32
N ASN A 9 -1.15 0.82 10.29
CA ASN A 9 -1.42 0.48 8.89
C ASN A 9 -0.13 0.39 8.08
N ALA A 10 -0.16 -0.38 6.98
CA ALA A 10 0.96 -0.56 6.09
C ALA A 10 0.96 0.52 4.99
N ARG A 11 1.87 1.48 5.08
CA ARG A 11 2.13 2.44 4.00
C ARG A 11 3.14 1.84 3.02
N ILE A 12 2.77 1.76 1.74
CA ILE A 12 3.55 1.02 0.74
C ILE A 12 4.54 1.94 0.00
N PHE A 13 5.77 1.47 -0.17
CA PHE A 13 6.85 2.15 -0.88
C PHE A 13 7.47 1.28 -1.99
N HIS A 14 7.91 1.95 -3.04
CA HIS A 14 8.81 1.39 -4.04
C HIS A 14 10.18 1.15 -3.41
N GLU A 15 10.98 0.27 -4.02
CA GLU A 15 12.35 0.00 -3.56
C GLU A 15 13.25 1.25 -3.67
N SER A 16 12.87 2.25 -4.46
CA SER A 16 13.51 3.57 -4.53
C SER A 16 13.25 4.45 -3.28
N GLY A 17 12.32 4.05 -2.40
CA GLY A 17 11.85 4.85 -1.28
C GLY A 17 10.71 5.82 -1.61
N GLU A 18 10.23 5.85 -2.86
CA GLU A 18 9.07 6.63 -3.27
C GLU A 18 7.77 5.93 -2.86
N MET A 19 6.71 6.70 -2.58
CA MET A 19 5.41 6.12 -2.22
C MET A 19 4.78 5.41 -3.41
N VAL A 20 4.23 4.23 -3.18
CA VAL A 20 3.45 3.54 -4.23
C VAL A 20 2.10 4.21 -4.34
N THR A 21 1.78 4.71 -5.53
CA THR A 21 0.49 5.33 -5.84
C THR A 21 -0.46 4.40 -6.57
N ARG A 22 0.03 3.25 -7.07
CA ARG A 22 -0.77 2.27 -7.81
C ARG A 22 -0.20 0.85 -7.66
N ILE A 23 -1.06 -0.11 -7.34
CA ILE A 23 -0.75 -1.56 -7.30
C ILE A 23 -1.77 -2.28 -8.17
N ASP A 24 -1.34 -3.16 -9.06
CA ASP A 24 -2.27 -3.95 -9.89
C ASP A 24 -2.92 -5.10 -9.09
N ALA A 25 -3.67 -4.75 -8.06
CA ALA A 25 -4.37 -5.69 -7.18
C ALA A 25 -5.77 -5.17 -6.81
N ASN A 26 -6.67 -6.11 -6.51
CA ASN A 26 -8.04 -5.82 -6.05
C ASN A 26 -8.09 -5.59 -4.53
N VAL A 27 -7.18 -4.78 -3.99
CA VAL A 27 -7.20 -4.35 -2.58
C VAL A 27 -7.67 -2.90 -2.48
N TYR A 28 -8.22 -2.53 -1.33
CA TYR A 28 -8.77 -1.20 -1.10
C TYR A 28 -7.92 -0.48 -0.04
N PRO A 29 -7.30 0.65 -0.38
CA PRO A 29 -6.65 1.51 0.61
C PRO A 29 -7.64 1.96 1.68
N ILE A 30 -7.17 2.11 2.91
CA ILE A 30 -8.02 2.35 4.09
C ILE A 30 -8.85 3.65 3.95
N ASP A 31 -8.31 4.66 3.26
CA ASP A 31 -8.97 5.95 3.04
C ASP A 31 -9.51 6.13 1.61
N SER A 32 -9.66 5.05 0.84
CA SER A 32 -10.13 5.13 -0.55
C SER A 32 -11.27 4.17 -0.87
N SER A 33 -12.28 4.70 -1.56
CA SER A 33 -13.35 3.91 -2.15
C SER A 33 -12.93 3.24 -3.48
N LEU A 34 -11.76 3.60 -4.00
CA LEU A 34 -11.18 3.03 -5.21
C LEU A 34 -10.14 1.99 -4.85
N SER A 35 -10.10 0.89 -5.60
CA SER A 35 -9.04 -0.11 -5.43
C SER A 35 -7.66 0.48 -5.69
N ALA A 36 -6.63 -0.13 -5.12
CA ALA A 36 -5.22 0.19 -5.35
C ALA A 36 -4.80 0.13 -6.83
N ARG A 37 -5.61 -0.48 -7.71
CA ARG A 37 -5.41 -0.46 -9.17
C ARG A 37 -5.53 0.94 -9.79
N TYR A 38 -6.22 1.87 -9.15
CA TYR A 38 -6.26 3.27 -9.57
C TYR A 38 -5.08 4.05 -8.97
N GLU A 39 -4.81 5.22 -9.52
CA GLU A 39 -3.76 6.10 -8.99
C GLU A 39 -4.27 6.84 -7.74
N HIS A 40 -3.47 6.79 -6.67
CA HIS A 40 -3.69 7.46 -5.39
C HIS A 40 -2.51 8.41 -5.14
N PRO A 41 -2.64 9.71 -5.46
CA PRO A 41 -1.54 10.69 -5.36
C PRO A 41 -0.96 10.82 -3.95
N GLU A 42 -1.77 10.53 -2.93
CA GLU A 42 -1.39 10.58 -1.52
C GLU A 42 -0.60 9.34 -1.06
N GLY A 43 -0.50 8.34 -1.94
CA GLY A 43 0.10 7.03 -1.67
C GLY A 43 -0.93 5.99 -1.21
N ILE A 44 -0.52 4.73 -1.26
CA ILE A 44 -1.34 3.61 -0.86
C ILE A 44 -1.04 3.23 0.60
N VAL A 45 -2.10 3.23 1.41
CA VAL A 45 -2.09 2.74 2.79
C VAL A 45 -3.07 1.58 2.88
N LEU A 46 -2.54 0.39 3.20
CA LEU A 46 -3.31 -0.84 3.37
C LEU A 46 -3.31 -1.27 4.83
N THR A 47 -4.14 -2.25 5.16
CA THR A 47 -3.95 -2.99 6.41
C THR A 47 -2.67 -3.83 6.30
N VAL A 48 -2.03 -4.13 7.44
CA VAL A 48 -0.86 -5.01 7.46
C VAL A 48 -1.21 -6.38 6.86
N GLU A 49 -2.37 -6.92 7.22
CA GLU A 49 -2.85 -8.20 6.69
C GLU A 49 -2.99 -8.20 5.16
N ASP A 50 -3.48 -7.12 4.56
CA ASP A 50 -3.60 -7.04 3.10
C ASP A 50 -2.24 -6.84 2.42
N ALA A 51 -1.32 -6.10 3.04
CA ALA A 51 0.06 -6.00 2.54
C ALA A 51 0.78 -7.36 2.57
N GLU A 52 0.62 -8.13 3.65
CA GLU A 52 1.16 -9.48 3.77
C GLU A 52 0.52 -10.46 2.78
N LYS A 53 -0.80 -10.38 2.54
CA LYS A 53 -1.48 -11.18 1.48
C LYS A 53 -0.96 -10.88 0.08
N LEU A 54 -0.51 -9.64 -0.16
CA LEU A 54 0.12 -9.24 -1.41
C LEU A 54 1.59 -9.66 -1.52
N GLY A 55 2.17 -10.24 -0.45
CA GLY A 55 3.57 -10.61 -0.39
C GLY A 55 4.50 -9.39 -0.32
N ILE A 56 4.00 -8.26 0.17
CA ILE A 56 4.83 -7.07 0.42
C ILE A 56 5.46 -7.24 1.80
N GLU A 57 6.77 -7.19 1.87
CA GLU A 57 7.52 -7.36 3.12
C GLU A 57 7.60 -6.03 3.90
N ALA A 58 7.73 -6.13 5.22
CA ALA A 58 8.03 -4.99 6.07
C ALA A 58 9.49 -4.58 5.89
N GLU A 59 9.77 -3.27 5.96
CA GLU A 59 11.13 -2.72 6.09
C GLU A 59 11.51 -2.45 7.54
#